data_AF-A0A1B9JHG9-F1
#
_entry.id   AF-A0A1B9JHG9-F1
#
_cell.length_a   1.000
_cell.length_b   1.000
_cell.length_c   1.000
_cell.angle_alpha   90.00
_cell.angle_beta   90.00
_cell.angle_gamma   90.00
#
_symmetry.space_group_name_H-M   'P 1'
#
loop_
_entity.id
_entity.type
_entity.pdbx_description
1 polymer ?
#
loop_
_entity_poly.entity_id
_entity_poly.type
_entity_poly.pdbx_seq_one_letter_code
_entity_poly.pdbx_strand_id
1 'polypeptide(L)'
;MVHINKKKKEVSSETKNETFTSISTTQEQNYNIVSSSYDNNDEVRSTTATEISDSIQNDNTSCDNQTITTQSFATNNPKSTKKSLNLGMWNWEAHTWNTSPKQFIAKIKSKGINQIYLQLEIENKTIKYIDQLNQLLDIAYKNRIKIIAIEGSPDMVIDSGLKNAIERNKIIKQFCSMRKNKPSLAGIQYDIEPYILDEYNQDANHIWKLWINAIKMLSQSWGDKIEVVIPFWLLYIDNGEQTVKSIKSYTSKYIIMAYRTNYTQIYNISAEWLTWGDKNEQKIIIALENGLIEDEVDKFNISSRINDKIEKLAFNDNNVILPNKDNSIGDNEVHTYSSHLSPRTANNEISFMGDEKRLFETVRLLQNDLTQWRYFDGIALHGLAL
;
A
#
# COMPACT_ATOMS: atom_id res chain seq x y z
N MET A 1 -52.25 -35.79 1.80
CA MET A 1 -53.17 -34.70 2.11
C MET A 1 -52.62 -33.43 1.47
N VAL A 2 -53.29 -32.98 0.39
CA VAL A 2 -53.31 -31.64 -0.22
C VAL A 2 -52.01 -31.05 -0.83
N HIS A 3 -51.96 -31.09 -2.17
CA HIS A 3 -51.30 -30.11 -3.05
C HIS A 3 -52.05 -28.78 -3.03
N ILE A 4 -51.37 -27.62 -2.90
CA ILE A 4 -51.83 -26.34 -3.50
C ILE A 4 -50.64 -25.47 -3.93
N ASN A 5 -50.64 -25.18 -5.24
CA ASN A 5 -50.10 -24.03 -6.00
C ASN A 5 -49.75 -22.75 -5.22
N LYS A 6 -48.64 -22.10 -5.61
CA LYS A 6 -48.54 -20.62 -5.54
C LYS A 6 -48.02 -20.02 -6.85
N LYS A 7 -48.79 -19.02 -7.28
CA LYS A 7 -48.79 -18.29 -8.55
C LYS A 7 -47.52 -17.46 -8.77
N LYS A 8 -47.11 -17.43 -10.04
CA LYS A 8 -46.33 -16.38 -10.71
C LYS A 8 -47.01 -15.02 -10.51
N LYS A 9 -46.23 -14.00 -10.13
CA LYS A 9 -46.65 -12.60 -10.13
C LYS A 9 -45.76 -11.86 -11.13
N GLU A 10 -46.30 -11.59 -12.32
CA GLU A 10 -45.77 -10.63 -13.26
C GLU A 10 -45.95 -9.22 -12.67
N VAL A 11 -44.89 -8.42 -12.73
CA VAL A 11 -44.94 -6.99 -12.47
C VAL A 11 -44.47 -6.32 -13.75
N SER A 12 -45.39 -5.64 -14.42
CA SER A 12 -45.14 -4.78 -15.57
C SER A 12 -44.42 -3.51 -15.10
N SER A 13 -43.23 -3.25 -15.65
CA SER A 13 -42.61 -1.93 -15.58
C SER A 13 -42.88 -1.21 -16.90
N GLU A 14 -43.77 -0.23 -16.88
CA GLU A 14 -43.94 0.75 -17.94
C GLU A 14 -42.65 1.58 -18.08
N THR A 15 -41.92 1.34 -19.17
CA THR A 15 -40.84 2.23 -19.62
C THR A 15 -41.45 3.45 -20.30
N LYS A 16 -41.44 4.60 -19.62
CA LYS A 16 -41.60 5.90 -20.27
C LYS A 16 -40.29 6.24 -20.97
N ASN A 17 -40.36 6.34 -22.29
CA ASN A 17 -39.36 6.96 -23.14
C ASN A 17 -39.30 8.46 -22.80
N GLU A 18 -38.15 8.94 -22.33
CA GLU A 18 -37.81 10.35 -22.42
C GLU A 18 -36.66 10.54 -23.41
N THR A 19 -36.96 11.45 -24.33
CA THR A 19 -36.31 11.71 -25.59
C THR A 19 -35.03 12.52 -25.35
N PHE A 20 -33.91 12.06 -25.91
CA PHE A 20 -32.72 12.87 -26.09
C PHE A 20 -33.06 14.08 -26.96
N THR A 21 -32.79 15.27 -26.46
CA THR A 21 -32.74 16.49 -27.28
C THR A 21 -31.34 17.08 -27.15
N SER A 22 -30.56 16.88 -28.20
CA SER A 22 -29.30 17.54 -28.47
C SER A 22 -29.54 19.01 -28.79
N ILE A 23 -28.78 19.91 -28.15
CA ILE A 23 -28.63 21.30 -28.58
C ILE A 23 -27.14 21.56 -28.71
N SER A 24 -26.70 21.81 -29.94
CA SER A 24 -25.44 22.46 -30.27
C SER A 24 -25.66 23.96 -30.44
N THR A 25 -24.68 24.78 -30.07
CA THR A 25 -24.34 26.09 -30.67
C THR A 25 -23.02 26.54 -30.03
N THR A 26 -21.87 26.42 -30.70
CA THR A 26 -21.15 27.45 -31.51
C THR A 26 -20.54 28.61 -30.72
N GLN A 27 -19.20 28.75 -30.88
CA GLN A 27 -18.37 29.98 -31.03
C GLN A 27 -18.51 31.08 -29.97
N GLU A 28 -17.52 31.82 -29.49
CA GLU A 28 -16.17 32.29 -29.85
C GLU A 28 -15.69 32.97 -28.52
N GLN A 29 -14.42 33.15 -28.18
CA GLN A 29 -13.64 34.33 -28.56
C GLN A 29 -12.28 34.28 -27.86
N ASN A 30 -11.26 34.63 -28.63
CA ASN A 30 -9.91 34.95 -28.21
C ASN A 30 -9.86 36.14 -27.26
N TYR A 31 -9.00 36.08 -26.24
CA TYR A 31 -8.35 37.28 -25.71
C TYR A 31 -6.85 37.03 -25.52
N ASN A 32 -6.08 37.62 -26.43
CA ASN A 32 -4.70 38.04 -26.19
C ASN A 32 -4.72 39.19 -25.18
N ILE A 33 -3.91 39.11 -24.13
CA ILE A 33 -3.45 40.30 -23.41
C ILE A 33 -1.93 40.25 -23.36
N VAL A 34 -1.32 41.25 -24.00
CA VAL A 34 0.07 41.65 -23.90
C VAL A 34 0.11 42.92 -23.06
N SER A 35 0.97 42.96 -22.04
CA SER A 35 1.73 44.15 -21.61
C SER A 35 2.93 43.65 -20.78
N SER A 36 4.19 43.72 -21.24
CA SER A 36 5.14 44.86 -21.11
C SER A 36 5.12 45.48 -19.70
N SER A 37 6.20 45.73 -18.95
CA SER A 37 7.66 45.89 -19.16
C SER A 37 8.20 46.28 -17.77
N TYR A 38 9.37 45.87 -17.27
CA TYR A 38 10.69 46.53 -17.45
C TYR A 38 11.75 45.81 -16.57
N ASP A 39 12.95 45.60 -17.16
CA ASP A 39 14.33 45.82 -16.66
C ASP A 39 14.76 45.35 -15.24
N ASN A 40 15.98 44.85 -14.97
CA ASN A 40 17.28 44.89 -15.64
C ASN A 40 18.21 43.80 -15.04
N ASN A 41 19.11 43.28 -15.90
CA ASN A 41 20.52 42.89 -15.70
C ASN A 41 21.00 42.36 -14.33
N ASP A 42 21.63 41.17 -14.33
CA ASP A 42 23.10 41.11 -14.30
C ASP A 42 23.67 39.69 -14.54
N GLU A 43 24.84 39.71 -15.18
CA GLU A 43 25.58 38.63 -15.80
C GLU A 43 26.30 37.64 -14.86
N VAL A 44 26.32 36.37 -15.29
CA VAL A 44 27.50 35.50 -15.51
C VAL A 44 28.59 35.43 -14.41
N ARG A 45 28.81 34.21 -13.88
CA ARG A 45 30.10 33.51 -14.04
C ARG A 45 30.08 32.03 -13.68
N SER A 46 30.51 31.24 -14.67
CA SER A 46 30.92 29.84 -14.58
C SER A 46 32.42 29.78 -14.30
N THR A 47 32.89 28.83 -13.48
CA THR A 47 34.31 28.44 -13.46
C THR A 47 34.44 26.95 -13.16
N THR A 48 35.11 26.28 -14.10
CA THR A 48 35.51 24.88 -14.18
C THR A 48 36.78 24.59 -13.37
N ALA A 49 37.03 23.28 -13.23
CA ALA A 49 38.08 22.62 -12.46
C ALA A 49 39.48 22.61 -13.12
N THR A 50 40.46 22.19 -12.29
CA THR A 50 41.63 21.32 -12.59
C THR A 50 43.01 21.99 -12.61
N GLU A 51 43.93 21.33 -11.92
CA GLU A 51 45.41 21.20 -12.05
C GLU A 51 46.02 21.30 -10.63
N ILE A 52 46.89 20.39 -10.19
CA ILE A 52 48.27 20.21 -10.66
C ILE A 52 48.78 18.82 -10.26
N SER A 53 49.48 18.18 -11.21
CA SER A 53 50.36 17.02 -11.02
C SER A 53 51.82 17.46 -11.08
N ASP A 54 52.68 16.62 -10.51
CA ASP A 54 54.10 16.42 -10.80
C ASP A 54 55.14 17.39 -10.21
N SER A 55 56.04 16.83 -9.38
CA SER A 55 57.48 16.77 -9.72
C SER A 55 58.36 16.05 -8.68
N ILE A 56 59.09 15.03 -9.18
CA ILE A 56 60.56 14.83 -9.07
C ILE A 56 61.14 14.43 -7.69
N GLN A 57 62.18 13.62 -7.53
CA GLN A 57 62.91 12.58 -8.27
C GLN A 57 64.00 12.09 -7.28
N ASN A 58 64.38 10.82 -7.43
CA ASN A 58 65.44 10.06 -6.75
C ASN A 58 66.63 10.82 -6.15
N ASP A 59 67.09 10.32 -4.99
CA ASP A 59 68.51 10.07 -4.76
C ASP A 59 68.73 8.81 -3.89
N ASN A 60 69.65 7.96 -4.36
CA ASN A 60 70.07 6.70 -3.75
C ASN A 60 71.22 6.93 -2.76
N THR A 61 71.19 6.31 -1.58
CA THR A 61 72.42 5.87 -0.90
C THR A 61 72.15 4.67 0.01
N SER A 62 73.07 3.70 -0.09
CA SER A 62 73.12 2.37 0.51
C SER A 62 73.15 2.35 2.05
N CYS A 63 72.44 1.42 2.70
CA CYS A 63 73.03 0.23 3.36
C CYS A 63 72.01 -0.52 4.25
N ASP A 64 72.18 -1.83 4.24
CA ASP A 64 71.86 -2.83 5.27
C ASP A 64 70.44 -3.43 5.37
N ASN A 65 70.43 -4.72 5.01
CA ASN A 65 69.36 -5.69 5.11
C ASN A 65 68.84 -5.84 6.56
N GLN A 66 67.59 -5.50 6.78
CA GLN A 66 66.73 -6.19 7.73
C GLN A 66 65.45 -6.61 7.04
N THR A 67 65.27 -7.93 6.91
CA THR A 67 64.07 -8.59 6.41
C THR A 67 62.90 -8.28 7.33
N ILE A 68 62.13 -7.25 7.01
CA ILE A 68 60.81 -7.02 7.60
C ILE A 68 59.83 -7.86 6.79
N THR A 69 59.37 -8.96 7.37
CA THR A 69 58.23 -9.73 6.88
C THR A 69 56.99 -8.85 6.94
N THR A 70 56.69 -8.12 5.86
CA THR A 70 55.39 -7.47 5.67
C THR A 70 54.33 -8.56 5.51
N GLN A 71 53.65 -8.89 6.61
CA GLN A 71 52.33 -9.52 6.54
C GLN A 71 51.44 -8.63 5.66
N SER A 72 51.08 -9.15 4.49
CA SER A 72 50.00 -8.59 3.69
C SER A 72 48.75 -8.60 4.56
N PHE A 73 48.31 -7.42 4.99
CA PHE A 73 46.94 -7.25 5.49
C PHE A 73 46.02 -7.56 4.32
N ALA A 74 45.55 -8.81 4.26
CA ALA A 74 44.43 -9.17 3.44
C ALA A 74 43.26 -8.29 3.90
N THR A 75 42.93 -7.29 3.08
CA THR A 75 41.67 -6.59 3.19
C THR A 75 40.58 -7.63 2.94
N ASN A 76 40.12 -8.24 4.03
CA ASN A 76 38.88 -9.00 4.06
C ASN A 76 37.76 -8.02 3.71
N ASN A 77 37.50 -7.83 2.43
CA ASN A 77 36.22 -7.32 1.97
C ASN A 77 35.20 -8.39 2.37
N PRO A 78 34.34 -8.17 3.39
CA PRO A 78 33.22 -9.06 3.57
C PRO A 78 32.41 -8.95 2.27
N LYS A 79 32.30 -10.07 1.54
CA LYS A 79 31.29 -10.20 0.49
C LYS A 79 29.95 -9.90 1.16
N SER A 80 29.49 -8.66 1.01
CA SER A 80 28.13 -8.23 1.31
C SER A 80 27.22 -9.16 0.53
N THR A 81 26.70 -10.20 1.18
CA THR A 81 25.62 -11.00 0.65
C THR A 81 24.43 -10.05 0.58
N LYS A 82 24.23 -9.42 -0.58
CA LYS A 82 23.11 -8.51 -0.84
C LYS A 82 21.83 -9.19 -0.35
N LYS A 83 21.24 -8.67 0.72
CA LYS A 83 19.99 -9.17 1.29
C LYS A 83 18.97 -9.22 0.15
N SER A 84 18.49 -10.41 -0.19
CA SER A 84 17.39 -10.54 -1.16
C SER A 84 16.15 -9.91 -0.53
N LEU A 85 15.75 -8.75 -1.03
CA LEU A 85 14.52 -8.07 -0.59
C LEU A 85 13.29 -8.88 -1.01
N ASN A 86 12.21 -8.79 -0.23
CA ASN A 86 10.95 -9.35 -0.68
C ASN A 86 10.38 -8.46 -1.79
N LEU A 87 9.92 -9.10 -2.86
CA LEU A 87 9.06 -8.49 -3.86
C LEU A 87 7.80 -9.33 -3.88
N GLY A 88 6.77 -8.80 -3.26
CA GLY A 88 5.48 -9.44 -3.06
C GLY A 88 4.44 -8.97 -4.07
N MET A 89 3.39 -9.76 -4.23
CA MET A 89 2.17 -9.30 -4.88
C MET A 89 0.93 -9.82 -4.18
N TRP A 90 -0.17 -9.08 -4.30
CA TRP A 90 -1.49 -9.56 -3.93
C TRP A 90 -2.15 -10.35 -5.05
N ASN A 91 -2.80 -11.44 -4.69
CA ASN A 91 -3.67 -12.21 -5.55
C ASN A 91 -4.97 -12.54 -4.80
N TRP A 92 -6.00 -11.75 -5.08
CA TRP A 92 -7.33 -11.91 -4.52
C TRP A 92 -8.18 -12.94 -5.28
N GLU A 93 -7.72 -13.41 -6.44
CA GLU A 93 -8.54 -14.13 -7.39
C GLU A 93 -8.10 -15.59 -7.54
N ALA A 94 -8.90 -16.54 -7.03
CA ALA A 94 -8.49 -17.94 -7.05
C ALA A 94 -8.39 -18.54 -8.46
N HIS A 95 -9.15 -18.00 -9.42
CA HIS A 95 -9.18 -18.48 -10.80
C HIS A 95 -7.85 -18.31 -11.54
N THR A 96 -6.97 -17.42 -11.06
CA THR A 96 -5.64 -17.17 -11.65
C THR A 96 -4.67 -18.33 -11.44
N TRP A 97 -4.90 -19.19 -10.44
CA TRP A 97 -4.00 -20.30 -10.11
C TRP A 97 -4.68 -21.65 -10.02
N ASN A 98 -6.01 -21.74 -9.85
CA ASN A 98 -6.70 -23.01 -9.64
C ASN A 98 -6.67 -23.94 -10.87
N THR A 99 -6.62 -23.39 -12.09
CA THR A 99 -6.55 -24.22 -13.32
C THR A 99 -5.15 -24.70 -13.61
N SER A 100 -4.14 -23.87 -13.32
CA SER A 100 -2.74 -24.15 -13.66
C SER A 100 -1.74 -23.54 -12.67
N PRO A 101 -1.58 -24.15 -11.46
CA PRO A 101 -0.65 -23.65 -10.45
C PRO A 101 0.79 -23.49 -10.97
N LYS A 102 1.22 -24.37 -11.88
CA LYS A 102 2.56 -24.33 -12.49
C LYS A 102 2.76 -23.11 -13.39
N GLN A 103 1.79 -22.81 -14.25
CA GLN A 103 1.90 -21.65 -15.15
C GLN A 103 1.82 -20.35 -14.35
N PHE A 104 0.93 -20.29 -13.34
CA PHE A 104 0.85 -19.18 -12.41
C PHE A 104 2.22 -18.90 -11.76
N ILE A 105 2.85 -19.89 -11.12
CA ILE A 105 4.18 -19.70 -10.49
C ILE A 105 5.26 -19.33 -11.52
N ALA A 106 5.22 -19.88 -12.74
CA ALA A 106 6.18 -19.51 -13.78
C ALA A 106 6.06 -18.02 -14.16
N LYS A 107 4.85 -17.48 -14.27
CA LYS A 107 4.59 -16.07 -14.55
C LYS A 107 4.97 -15.16 -13.38
N ILE A 108 4.68 -15.57 -12.15
CA ILE A 108 5.13 -14.83 -10.96
C ILE A 108 6.66 -14.71 -10.94
N LYS A 109 7.35 -15.83 -11.18
CA LYS A 109 8.80 -15.89 -11.16
C LYS A 109 9.44 -15.05 -12.28
N SER A 110 8.82 -14.98 -13.47
CA SER A 110 9.37 -14.17 -14.57
C SER A 110 9.33 -12.67 -14.28
N LYS A 111 8.45 -12.23 -13.36
CA LYS A 111 8.39 -10.85 -12.83
C LYS A 111 9.34 -10.62 -11.64
N GLY A 112 10.15 -11.61 -11.25
CA GLY A 112 11.06 -11.50 -10.11
C GLY A 112 10.39 -11.55 -8.73
N ILE A 113 9.10 -11.85 -8.67
CA ILE A 113 8.31 -11.90 -7.44
C ILE A 113 8.69 -13.16 -6.65
N ASN A 114 8.90 -12.98 -5.35
CA ASN A 114 9.31 -14.05 -4.42
C ASN A 114 8.33 -14.24 -3.24
N GLN A 115 7.24 -13.48 -3.22
CA GLN A 115 6.20 -13.59 -2.20
C GLN A 115 4.81 -13.36 -2.83
N ILE A 116 3.82 -14.13 -2.39
CA ILE A 116 2.43 -14.00 -2.84
C ILE A 116 1.55 -13.89 -1.60
N TYR A 117 0.75 -12.83 -1.55
CA TYR A 117 -0.36 -12.68 -0.63
C TYR A 117 -1.61 -13.25 -1.30
N LEU A 118 -2.07 -14.41 -0.85
CA LEU A 118 -3.06 -15.21 -1.54
C LEU A 118 -4.36 -15.28 -0.74
N GLN A 119 -5.45 -14.77 -1.30
CA GLN A 119 -6.76 -14.96 -0.69
C GLN A 119 -7.25 -16.38 -0.92
N LEU A 120 -7.84 -16.98 0.11
CA LEU A 120 -8.41 -18.31 0.03
C LEU A 120 -9.93 -18.25 -0.04
N GLU A 121 -10.51 -18.89 -1.06
CA GLU A 121 -11.93 -19.18 -1.11
C GLU A 121 -12.28 -20.24 -0.06
N ILE A 122 -12.93 -19.79 1.02
CA ILE A 122 -13.43 -20.63 2.11
C ILE A 122 -14.94 -20.55 2.11
N GLU A 123 -15.59 -21.68 1.89
CA GLU A 123 -17.04 -21.83 1.88
C GLU A 123 -17.40 -23.06 2.73
N ASN A 124 -18.47 -22.98 3.52
CA ASN A 124 -18.93 -24.09 4.36
C ASN A 124 -17.79 -24.70 5.21
N LYS A 125 -16.96 -23.82 5.78
CA LYS A 125 -15.78 -24.15 6.60
C LYS A 125 -14.68 -24.96 5.88
N THR A 126 -14.67 -24.96 4.56
CA THR A 126 -13.73 -25.74 3.73
C THR A 126 -13.05 -24.83 2.71
N ILE A 127 -11.76 -25.05 2.47
CA ILE A 127 -11.04 -24.39 1.37
C ILE A 127 -11.44 -25.07 0.05
N LYS A 128 -12.00 -24.31 -0.88
CA LYS A 128 -12.65 -24.86 -2.09
C LYS A 128 -11.70 -25.59 -3.04
N TYR A 129 -10.51 -25.03 -3.29
CA TYR A 129 -9.51 -25.57 -4.24
C TYR A 129 -8.32 -26.22 -3.53
N ILE A 130 -8.61 -27.07 -2.54
CA ILE A 130 -7.60 -27.61 -1.62
C ILE A 130 -6.47 -28.38 -2.32
N ASP A 131 -6.79 -29.19 -3.33
CA ASP A 131 -5.79 -30.00 -4.04
C ASP A 131 -4.89 -29.15 -4.92
N GLN A 132 -5.47 -28.15 -5.59
CA GLN A 132 -4.74 -27.17 -6.38
C GLN A 132 -3.85 -26.30 -5.48
N LEU A 133 -4.34 -25.94 -4.28
CA LEU A 133 -3.57 -25.18 -3.29
C LEU A 133 -2.38 -26.00 -2.80
N ASN A 134 -2.60 -27.30 -2.56
CA ASN A 134 -1.53 -28.23 -2.18
C ASN A 134 -0.43 -28.27 -3.25
N GLN A 135 -0.81 -28.38 -4.53
CA GLN A 135 0.14 -28.34 -5.65
C GLN A 135 0.84 -26.98 -5.78
N LEU A 136 0.10 -25.89 -5.62
CA LEU A 136 0.62 -24.53 -5.68
C LEU A 136 1.72 -24.32 -4.63
N LEU A 137 1.48 -24.71 -3.38
CA LEU A 137 2.47 -24.61 -2.29
C LEU A 137 3.73 -25.41 -2.57
N ASP A 138 3.60 -26.63 -3.10
CA ASP A 138 4.74 -27.48 -3.44
C ASP A 138 5.60 -26.87 -4.57
N ILE A 139 4.95 -26.29 -5.59
CA ILE A 139 5.62 -25.64 -6.71
C ILE A 139 6.27 -24.32 -6.28
N ALA A 140 5.57 -23.51 -5.48
CA ALA A 140 6.07 -22.26 -4.95
C ALA A 140 7.33 -22.47 -4.09
N TYR A 141 7.29 -23.46 -3.20
CA TYR A 141 8.44 -23.83 -2.37
C TYR A 141 9.67 -24.20 -3.20
N LYS A 142 9.51 -25.05 -4.22
CA LYS A 142 10.60 -25.41 -5.16
C LYS A 142 11.18 -24.20 -5.89
N ASN A 143 10.39 -23.14 -6.06
CA ASN A 143 10.80 -21.90 -6.71
C ASN A 143 11.23 -20.81 -5.71
N ARG A 144 11.32 -21.12 -4.40
CA ARG A 144 11.64 -20.16 -3.33
C ARG A 144 10.67 -18.98 -3.24
N ILE A 145 9.40 -19.22 -3.59
CA ILE A 145 8.31 -18.26 -3.45
C ILE A 145 7.54 -18.58 -2.17
N LYS A 146 7.39 -17.57 -1.30
CA LYS A 146 6.56 -17.68 -0.09
C LYS A 146 5.11 -17.38 -0.44
N ILE A 147 4.18 -18.16 0.12
CA ILE A 147 2.75 -17.85 0.03
C ILE A 147 2.26 -17.53 1.44
N ILE A 148 1.64 -16.38 1.60
CA ILE A 148 1.06 -15.87 2.85
C ILE A 148 -0.44 -15.77 2.59
N ALA A 149 -1.28 -16.29 3.47
CA ALA A 149 -2.73 -16.10 3.32
C ALA A 149 -3.07 -14.63 3.56
N ILE A 150 -4.01 -14.08 2.80
CA ILE A 150 -4.56 -12.75 3.09
C ILE A 150 -6.07 -12.79 3.31
N GLU A 151 -6.50 -12.02 4.30
CA GLU A 151 -7.88 -11.76 4.66
C GLU A 151 -8.05 -10.25 4.85
N GLY A 152 -9.24 -9.72 4.66
CA GLY A 152 -9.49 -8.30 4.82
C GLY A 152 -10.94 -7.92 4.61
N SER A 153 -11.47 -7.08 5.48
CA SER A 153 -12.77 -6.41 5.35
C SER A 153 -12.92 -5.37 6.47
N PRO A 154 -13.50 -4.20 6.22
CA PRO A 154 -13.70 -3.17 7.26
C PRO A 154 -14.47 -3.69 8.48
N ASP A 155 -15.46 -4.57 8.28
CA ASP A 155 -16.30 -5.11 9.35
C ASP A 155 -15.56 -6.06 10.31
N MET A 156 -14.32 -6.46 10.00
CA MET A 156 -13.53 -7.31 10.88
C MET A 156 -13.18 -6.66 12.23
N VAL A 157 -13.42 -5.36 12.40
CA VAL A 157 -13.26 -4.67 13.69
C VAL A 157 -14.50 -4.75 14.59
N ILE A 158 -15.68 -5.03 14.03
CA ILE A 158 -16.92 -5.18 14.80
C ILE A 158 -17.18 -6.65 15.15
N ASP A 159 -17.99 -6.90 16.18
CA ASP A 159 -18.15 -8.22 16.80
C ASP A 159 -18.49 -9.36 15.82
N SER A 160 -19.40 -9.12 14.88
CA SER A 160 -19.82 -10.14 13.90
C SER A 160 -18.71 -10.46 12.90
N GLY A 161 -18.10 -9.43 12.31
CA GLY A 161 -17.01 -9.59 11.35
C GLY A 161 -15.77 -10.19 12.00
N LEU A 162 -15.43 -9.78 13.22
CA LEU A 162 -14.32 -10.34 13.99
C LEU A 162 -14.52 -11.82 14.30
N LYS A 163 -15.72 -12.22 14.72
CA LYS A 163 -16.05 -13.65 14.95
C LYS A 163 -15.88 -14.46 13.67
N ASN A 164 -16.36 -13.94 12.54
CA ASN A 164 -16.20 -14.60 11.24
C ASN A 164 -14.72 -14.72 10.83
N ALA A 165 -13.94 -13.64 10.97
CA ALA A 165 -12.51 -13.62 10.67
C ALA A 165 -11.73 -14.62 11.53
N ILE A 166 -12.06 -14.75 12.81
CA ILE A 166 -11.48 -15.76 13.71
C ILE A 166 -11.80 -17.19 13.26
N GLU A 167 -13.03 -17.48 12.84
CA GLU A 167 -13.39 -18.80 12.30
C GLU A 167 -12.64 -19.13 11.00
N ARG A 168 -12.54 -18.17 10.08
CA ARG A 168 -11.72 -18.31 8.86
C ARG A 168 -10.26 -18.58 9.19
N ASN A 169 -9.69 -17.81 10.12
CA ASN A 169 -8.32 -17.98 10.60
C ASN A 169 -8.07 -19.40 11.16
N LYS A 170 -9.00 -19.94 11.95
CA LYS A 170 -8.92 -21.33 12.45
C LYS A 170 -8.87 -22.37 11.34
N ILE A 171 -9.66 -22.19 10.27
CA ILE A 171 -9.68 -23.09 9.11
C ILE A 171 -8.33 -23.07 8.40
N ILE A 172 -7.77 -21.88 8.17
CA ILE A 172 -6.44 -21.70 7.55
C ILE A 172 -5.34 -22.35 8.40
N LYS A 173 -5.39 -22.14 9.72
CA LYS A 173 -4.45 -22.74 10.67
C LYS A 173 -4.54 -24.26 10.71
N GLN A 174 -5.76 -24.79 10.67
CA GLN A 174 -6.00 -26.24 10.61
C GLN A 174 -5.41 -26.83 9.33
N PHE A 175 -5.62 -26.17 8.18
CA PHE A 175 -4.99 -26.56 6.93
C PHE A 175 -3.46 -26.60 7.02
N CYS A 176 -2.83 -25.56 7.58
CA CYS A 176 -1.38 -25.54 7.79
C CYS A 176 -0.90 -26.71 8.66
N SER A 177 -1.66 -27.05 9.70
CA SER A 177 -1.34 -28.15 10.62
C SER A 177 -1.43 -29.53 9.95
N MET A 178 -2.33 -29.69 8.98
CA MET A 178 -2.47 -30.92 8.19
C MET A 178 -1.31 -31.14 7.21
N ARG A 179 -0.58 -30.08 6.82
CA ARG A 179 0.58 -30.15 5.92
C ARG A 179 1.89 -30.44 6.67
N LYS A 180 1.86 -31.33 7.67
CA LYS A 180 3.05 -31.74 8.45
C LYS A 180 4.16 -32.25 7.53
N ASN A 181 5.38 -31.75 7.71
CA ASN A 181 6.56 -32.08 6.89
C ASN A 181 6.41 -31.75 5.38
N LYS A 182 5.45 -30.90 5.01
CA LYS A 182 5.29 -30.38 3.66
C LYS A 182 5.36 -28.84 3.68
N PRO A 183 5.69 -28.18 2.56
CA PRO A 183 5.61 -26.73 2.47
C PRO A 183 4.20 -26.26 2.78
N SER A 184 4.05 -25.21 3.59
CA SER A 184 2.76 -24.64 3.98
C SER A 184 2.76 -23.13 3.77
N LEU A 185 1.65 -22.47 4.08
CA LEU A 185 1.58 -21.02 4.14
C LEU A 185 2.60 -20.48 5.15
N ALA A 186 3.30 -19.41 4.76
CA ALA A 186 4.37 -18.79 5.54
C ALA A 186 3.85 -17.85 6.64
N GLY A 187 2.54 -17.56 6.65
CA GLY A 187 1.91 -16.66 7.60
C GLY A 187 0.51 -16.27 7.14
N ILE A 188 -0.05 -15.27 7.81
CA ILE A 188 -1.31 -14.62 7.45
C ILE A 188 -1.16 -13.10 7.54
N GLN A 189 -1.76 -12.40 6.59
CA GLN A 189 -1.86 -10.95 6.53
C GLN A 189 -3.32 -10.52 6.67
N TYR A 190 -3.53 -9.39 7.35
CA TYR A 190 -4.83 -8.74 7.44
C TYR A 190 -4.79 -7.35 6.82
N ASP A 191 -5.66 -7.13 5.85
CA ASP A 191 -5.95 -5.84 5.23
C ASP A 191 -7.31 -5.33 5.72
N ILE A 192 -7.31 -4.70 6.89
CA ILE A 192 -8.52 -4.22 7.54
C ILE A 192 -8.49 -2.70 7.46
N GLU A 193 -9.38 -2.13 6.67
CA GLU A 193 -9.54 -0.70 6.43
C GLU A 193 -10.76 -0.16 7.19
N PRO A 194 -10.67 0.04 8.53
CA PRO A 194 -11.84 0.33 9.34
C PRO A 194 -12.38 1.75 9.12
N TYR A 195 -11.60 2.62 8.47
CA TYR A 195 -11.98 3.98 8.11
C TYR A 195 -12.99 4.06 6.95
N ILE A 196 -13.29 2.92 6.31
CA ILE A 196 -14.35 2.80 5.31
C ILE A 196 -15.72 2.60 5.97
N LEU A 197 -15.76 2.25 7.26
CA LEU A 197 -17.02 2.10 8.00
C LEU A 197 -17.72 3.44 8.17
N ASP A 198 -19.05 3.44 8.04
CA ASP A 198 -19.87 4.64 8.23
C ASP A 198 -19.73 5.20 9.66
N GLU A 199 -19.51 4.32 10.64
CA GLU A 199 -19.28 4.64 12.04
C GLU A 199 -17.95 5.36 12.30
N TYR A 200 -16.99 5.29 11.38
CA TYR A 200 -15.70 5.98 11.51
C TYR A 200 -15.85 7.49 11.64
N ASN A 201 -16.77 8.08 10.87
CA ASN A 201 -17.03 9.52 10.93
C ASN A 201 -17.73 9.95 12.23
N GLN A 202 -18.31 9.00 12.98
CA GLN A 202 -18.99 9.26 14.25
C GLN A 202 -18.01 9.22 15.42
N ASP A 203 -17.13 8.21 15.48
CA ASP A 203 -16.10 8.08 16.52
C ASP A 203 -14.88 7.30 16.01
N ALA A 204 -14.00 7.98 15.27
CA ALA A 204 -12.76 7.41 14.76
C ALA A 204 -11.87 6.82 15.87
N ASN A 205 -11.84 7.44 17.07
CA ASN A 205 -11.05 6.95 18.19
C ASN A 205 -11.58 5.62 18.72
N HIS A 206 -12.90 5.44 18.77
CA HIS A 206 -13.51 4.16 19.10
C HIS A 206 -13.20 3.11 18.04
N ILE A 207 -13.32 3.43 16.75
CA ILE A 207 -13.03 2.50 15.66
C ILE A 207 -11.56 2.04 15.69
N TRP A 208 -10.60 2.92 15.94
CA TRP A 208 -9.20 2.50 16.08
C TRP A 208 -8.95 1.61 17.32
N LYS A 209 -9.68 1.80 18.42
CA LYS A 209 -9.63 0.88 19.57
C LYS A 209 -10.16 -0.51 19.20
N LEU A 210 -11.26 -0.57 18.44
CA LEU A 210 -11.79 -1.83 17.92
C LEU A 210 -10.79 -2.51 16.99
N TRP A 211 -10.15 -1.75 16.11
CA TRP A 211 -9.12 -2.26 15.21
C TRP A 211 -7.92 -2.85 15.97
N ILE A 212 -7.39 -2.16 16.99
CA ILE A 212 -6.32 -2.69 17.85
C ILE A 212 -6.75 -4.02 18.49
N ASN A 213 -7.98 -4.09 19.00
CA ASN A 213 -8.52 -5.31 19.59
C ASN A 213 -8.64 -6.45 18.57
N ALA A 214 -9.11 -6.15 17.35
CA ALA A 214 -9.20 -7.12 16.27
C ALA A 214 -7.82 -7.71 15.93
N ILE A 215 -6.81 -6.87 15.70
CA ILE A 215 -5.43 -7.33 15.42
C ILE A 215 -4.90 -8.24 16.53
N LYS A 216 -5.13 -7.88 17.81
CA LYS A 216 -4.78 -8.72 18.96
C LYS A 216 -5.48 -10.07 18.91
N MET A 217 -6.80 -10.09 18.75
CA MET A 217 -7.58 -11.33 18.76
C MET A 217 -7.24 -12.25 17.57
N LEU A 218 -6.97 -11.67 16.40
CA LEU A 218 -6.58 -12.40 15.20
C LEU A 218 -5.18 -13.01 15.35
N SER A 219 -4.21 -12.27 15.91
CA SER A 219 -2.89 -12.83 16.26
C SER A 219 -2.99 -13.95 17.28
N GLN A 220 -3.80 -13.79 18.33
CA GLN A 220 -4.01 -14.84 19.34
C GLN A 220 -4.66 -16.09 18.74
N SER A 221 -5.66 -15.94 17.88
CA SER A 221 -6.30 -17.06 17.17
C SER A 221 -5.32 -17.78 16.23
N TRP A 222 -4.50 -17.02 15.52
CA TRP A 222 -3.41 -17.55 14.69
C TRP A 222 -2.35 -18.27 15.54
N GLY A 223 -2.09 -17.78 16.75
CA GLY A 223 -1.11 -18.33 17.68
C GLY A 223 0.33 -17.85 17.43
N ASP A 224 0.50 -16.83 16.59
CA ASP A 224 1.77 -16.15 16.31
C ASP A 224 1.46 -14.70 15.83
N LYS A 225 2.50 -13.91 15.58
CA LYS A 225 2.40 -12.58 14.99
C LYS A 225 1.88 -12.63 13.56
N ILE A 226 1.07 -11.65 13.18
CA ILE A 226 0.44 -11.52 11.86
C ILE A 226 1.05 -10.36 11.07
N GLU A 227 0.89 -10.36 9.75
CA GLU A 227 1.20 -9.19 8.91
C GLU A 227 -0.03 -8.26 8.86
N VAL A 228 0.18 -6.94 8.87
CA VAL A 228 -0.92 -5.96 8.90
C VAL A 228 -0.69 -4.89 7.83
N VAL A 229 -1.70 -4.66 6.99
CA VAL A 229 -1.73 -3.57 6.02
C VAL A 229 -2.23 -2.30 6.71
N ILE A 230 -1.57 -1.17 6.43
CA ILE A 230 -1.82 0.11 7.08
C ILE A 230 -1.83 1.23 6.05
N PRO A 231 -2.82 2.14 6.09
CA PRO A 231 -2.76 3.35 5.27
C PRO A 231 -1.61 4.25 5.70
N PHE A 232 -0.89 4.81 4.72
CA PHE A 232 0.30 5.61 5.01
C PHE A 232 0.04 6.81 5.93
N TRP A 233 -1.17 7.35 5.93
CA TRP A 233 -1.54 8.54 6.71
C TRP A 233 -1.83 8.25 8.18
N LEU A 234 -1.88 6.97 8.62
CA LEU A 234 -2.22 6.61 9.99
C LEU A 234 -1.27 7.22 11.03
N LEU A 235 0.00 7.50 10.68
CA LEU A 235 0.92 8.15 11.63
C LEU A 235 0.56 9.62 11.91
N TYR A 236 -0.22 10.27 11.04
CA TYR A 236 -0.48 11.72 11.10
C TYR A 236 -1.82 12.08 11.73
N ILE A 237 -2.64 11.09 12.08
CA ILE A 237 -3.89 11.35 12.80
C ILE A 237 -3.63 11.41 14.32
N ASP A 238 -4.58 11.99 15.04
CA ASP A 238 -4.56 12.00 16.51
C ASP A 238 -4.43 10.56 17.05
N ASN A 239 -3.47 10.36 17.96
CA ASN A 239 -3.10 9.04 18.51
C ASN A 239 -2.60 8.00 17.49
N GLY A 240 -2.35 8.38 16.24
CA GLY A 240 -1.92 7.49 15.17
C GLY A 240 -0.68 6.65 15.48
N GLU A 241 0.42 7.31 15.86
CA GLU A 241 1.66 6.62 16.26
C GLU A 241 1.44 5.67 17.45
N GLN A 242 0.61 6.08 18.43
CA GLN A 242 0.28 5.24 19.59
C GLN A 242 -0.55 4.02 19.19
N THR A 243 -1.50 4.17 18.27
CA THR A 243 -2.30 3.07 17.69
C THR A 243 -1.39 2.04 17.05
N VAL A 244 -0.47 2.46 16.17
CA VAL A 244 0.47 1.57 15.47
C VAL A 244 1.42 0.89 16.46
N LYS A 245 1.94 1.61 17.46
CA LYS A 245 2.77 1.02 18.53
C LYS A 245 2.03 -0.03 19.36
N SER A 246 0.75 0.18 19.61
CA SER A 246 -0.06 -0.71 20.48
C SER A 246 -0.21 -2.12 19.91
N ILE A 247 -0.06 -2.29 18.59
CA ILE A 247 -0.14 -3.60 17.93
C ILE A 247 1.22 -4.29 17.70
N LYS A 248 2.34 -3.67 18.12
CA LYS A 248 3.71 -4.17 17.89
C LYS A 248 3.93 -5.61 18.36
N SER A 249 3.36 -5.99 19.50
CA SER A 249 3.53 -7.35 20.04
C SER A 249 2.77 -8.43 19.26
N TYR A 250 1.80 -8.04 18.43
CA TYR A 250 0.95 -8.92 17.64
C TYR A 250 1.33 -8.95 16.15
N THR A 251 2.26 -8.08 15.75
CA THR A 251 2.56 -7.81 14.34
C THR A 251 3.99 -8.22 14.00
N SER A 252 4.16 -8.92 12.88
CA SER A 252 5.45 -9.38 12.38
C SER A 252 6.02 -8.45 11.30
N LYS A 253 5.14 -7.85 10.48
CA LYS A 253 5.46 -6.84 9.48
C LYS A 253 4.30 -5.87 9.29
N TYR A 254 4.66 -4.65 8.92
CA TYR A 254 3.75 -3.57 8.57
C TYR A 254 3.84 -3.34 7.06
N ILE A 255 2.71 -3.37 6.37
CA ILE A 255 2.63 -3.17 4.92
C ILE A 255 1.95 -1.83 4.69
N ILE A 256 2.70 -0.87 4.15
CA ILE A 256 2.27 0.52 4.07
C ILE A 256 1.73 0.81 2.68
N MET A 257 0.45 1.17 2.59
CA MET A 257 -0.22 1.55 1.34
C MET A 257 0.29 2.91 0.85
N ALA A 258 1.47 2.94 0.24
CA ALA A 258 2.08 4.13 -0.34
C ALA A 258 1.57 4.35 -1.77
N TYR A 259 0.24 4.33 -1.95
CA TYR A 259 -0.44 4.39 -3.25
C TYR A 259 -0.30 5.78 -3.87
N ARG A 260 0.88 5.98 -4.46
CA ARG A 260 1.30 7.12 -5.26
C ARG A 260 2.02 6.57 -6.48
N THR A 261 2.03 7.33 -7.57
CA THR A 261 2.79 6.98 -8.79
C THR A 261 3.99 7.86 -9.04
N ASN A 262 4.09 8.98 -8.32
CA ASN A 262 5.26 9.84 -8.34
C ASN A 262 6.33 9.29 -7.39
N TYR A 263 7.52 9.04 -7.91
CA TYR A 263 8.64 8.48 -7.14
C TYR A 263 8.94 9.28 -5.87
N THR A 264 9.00 10.62 -5.94
CA THR A 264 9.33 11.47 -4.78
C THR A 264 8.28 11.35 -3.68
N GLN A 265 7.00 11.29 -4.03
CA GLN A 265 5.93 11.09 -3.05
C GLN A 265 6.02 9.72 -2.37
N ILE A 266 6.25 8.66 -3.16
CA ILE A 266 6.42 7.30 -2.62
C ILE A 266 7.65 7.27 -1.69
N TYR A 267 8.76 7.85 -2.11
CA TYR A 267 10.00 7.90 -1.34
C TYR A 267 9.79 8.62 0.00
N ASN A 268 9.15 9.80 0.01
CA ASN A 268 8.91 10.56 1.24
C ASN A 268 8.03 9.78 2.22
N ILE A 269 6.90 9.23 1.75
CA ILE A 269 6.04 8.36 2.55
C ILE A 269 6.84 7.18 3.12
N SER A 270 7.63 6.52 2.28
CA SER A 270 8.41 5.35 2.66
C SER A 270 9.47 5.70 3.70
N ALA A 271 10.18 6.81 3.53
CA ALA A 271 11.25 7.26 4.42
C ALA A 271 10.73 7.51 5.83
N GLU A 272 9.54 8.10 5.98
CA GLU A 272 8.92 8.34 7.29
C GLU A 272 8.56 7.04 7.99
N TRP A 273 7.88 6.12 7.30
CA TRP A 273 7.52 4.81 7.85
C TRP A 273 8.73 3.93 8.15
N LEU A 274 9.77 3.98 7.31
CA LEU A 274 11.00 3.24 7.53
C LEU A 274 11.81 3.81 8.69
N THR A 275 11.82 5.14 8.88
CA THR A 275 12.42 5.77 10.05
C THR A 275 11.68 5.37 11.33
N TRP A 276 10.35 5.32 11.29
CA TRP A 276 9.55 4.77 12.38
C TRP A 276 9.87 3.28 12.62
N GLY A 277 10.01 2.49 11.56
CA GLY A 277 10.36 1.08 11.60
C GLY A 277 11.72 0.84 12.26
N ASP A 278 12.74 1.61 11.89
CA ASP A 278 14.08 1.55 12.49
C ASP A 278 14.05 1.91 13.99
N LYS A 279 13.32 2.97 14.36
CA LYS A 279 13.15 3.39 15.77
C LYS A 279 12.42 2.35 16.61
N ASN A 280 11.47 1.62 16.02
CA ASN A 280 10.60 0.67 16.73
C ASN A 280 10.98 -0.80 16.48
N GLU A 281 12.07 -1.05 15.75
CA GLU A 281 12.53 -2.38 15.35
C GLU A 281 11.46 -3.20 14.61
N GLN A 282 10.68 -2.56 13.75
CA GLN A 282 9.57 -3.16 13.01
C GLN A 282 9.84 -3.22 11.52
N LYS A 283 9.65 -4.40 10.93
CA LYS A 283 9.82 -4.62 9.49
C LYS A 283 8.72 -3.90 8.72
N ILE A 284 9.13 -3.15 7.70
CA ILE A 284 8.25 -2.38 6.83
C ILE A 284 8.34 -2.91 5.40
N ILE A 285 7.19 -3.10 4.77
CA ILE A 285 7.03 -3.34 3.34
C ILE A 285 6.28 -2.16 2.75
N ILE A 286 6.73 -1.65 1.61
CA ILE A 286 6.08 -0.54 0.91
C ILE A 286 5.17 -1.11 -0.18
N ALA A 287 3.90 -0.73 -0.18
CA ALA A 287 2.90 -1.21 -1.12
C ALA A 287 2.60 -0.20 -2.22
N LEU A 288 2.52 -0.67 -3.46
CA LEU A 288 2.22 0.12 -4.66
C LEU A 288 1.01 -0.45 -5.39
N GLU A 289 0.22 0.43 -5.99
CA GLU A 289 -1.02 0.09 -6.70
C GLU A 289 -0.83 0.17 -8.22
N ASN A 290 -1.17 -0.88 -8.96
CA ASN A 290 -1.08 -0.94 -10.41
C ASN A 290 -2.42 -1.27 -11.09
N GLY A 291 -3.47 -1.59 -10.34
CA GLY A 291 -4.77 -1.95 -10.86
C GLY A 291 -5.42 -0.83 -11.67
N LEU A 292 -6.31 -1.22 -12.60
CA LEU A 292 -7.15 -0.28 -13.29
C LEU A 292 -8.20 0.25 -12.32
N ILE A 293 -7.99 1.46 -11.81
CA ILE A 293 -8.97 2.15 -10.98
C ILE A 293 -9.89 2.88 -11.94
N GLU A 294 -10.90 2.19 -12.49
CA GLU A 294 -11.84 2.86 -13.39
C GLU A 294 -12.88 3.69 -12.63
N ASP A 295 -13.32 3.36 -11.40
CA ASP A 295 -14.23 4.23 -10.61
C ASP A 295 -14.35 3.81 -9.10
N GLU A 296 -13.25 3.57 -8.36
CA GLU A 296 -13.31 3.40 -6.89
C GLU A 296 -13.18 4.75 -6.15
N VAL A 297 -14.11 5.68 -6.41
CA VAL A 297 -14.13 7.01 -5.74
C VAL A 297 -15.01 7.02 -4.48
N ASP A 298 -15.80 5.99 -4.19
CA ASP A 298 -16.95 6.21 -3.32
C ASP A 298 -16.71 6.23 -1.80
N LYS A 299 -15.53 5.90 -1.23
CA LYS A 299 -15.43 5.78 0.26
C LYS A 299 -14.09 6.08 0.91
N PHE A 300 -13.58 7.32 0.82
CA PHE A 300 -12.45 7.73 1.67
C PHE A 300 -12.66 9.13 2.28
N ASN A 301 -12.97 9.20 3.57
CA ASN A 301 -12.98 10.43 4.35
C ASN A 301 -11.90 10.37 5.43
N ILE A 302 -10.85 11.19 5.32
CA ILE A 302 -9.83 11.36 6.37
C ILE A 302 -9.72 12.85 6.67
N SER A 303 -9.96 13.21 7.93
CA SER A 303 -9.68 14.55 8.44
C SER A 303 -8.19 14.65 8.80
N SER A 304 -7.47 15.61 8.23
CA SER A 304 -6.12 15.97 8.68
C SER A 304 -6.15 17.37 9.30
N ARG A 305 -5.47 17.55 10.44
CA ARG A 305 -5.17 18.86 11.02
C ARG A 305 -3.72 19.20 10.67
N ILE A 306 -3.52 20.09 9.72
CA ILE A 306 -2.21 20.72 9.49
C ILE A 306 -2.41 22.23 9.63
N ASN A 307 -1.70 22.85 10.57
CA ASN A 307 -1.58 24.30 10.79
C ASN A 307 -2.86 25.07 11.19
N ASP A 308 -3.59 24.63 12.23
CA ASP A 308 -4.80 25.29 12.77
C ASP A 308 -5.87 25.64 11.71
N LYS A 309 -5.75 25.05 10.53
CA LYS A 309 -6.70 25.08 9.44
C LYS A 309 -7.16 23.64 9.24
N ILE A 310 -8.46 23.45 9.33
CA ILE A 310 -9.09 22.19 8.93
C ILE A 310 -9.06 22.19 7.39
N GLU A 311 -8.05 21.56 6.79
CA GLU A 311 -8.12 21.20 5.38
C GLU A 311 -8.91 19.89 5.26
N LYS A 312 -10.18 20.02 4.87
CA LYS A 312 -10.94 18.91 4.30
C LYS A 312 -10.26 18.50 3.00
N LEU A 313 -9.63 17.32 3.00
CA LEU A 313 -9.44 16.58 1.76
C LEU A 313 -10.77 15.91 1.44
N ALA A 314 -11.57 16.58 0.62
CA ALA A 314 -12.86 16.09 0.16
C ALA A 314 -12.68 15.08 -0.99
N PHE A 315 -13.43 14.00 -0.92
CA PHE A 315 -13.77 13.15 -2.06
C PHE A 315 -15.31 13.10 -2.09
N ASN A 316 -15.92 13.91 -2.99
CA ASN A 316 -17.36 14.27 -3.04
C ASN A 316 -18.26 13.11 -3.52
N ASP A 317 -19.58 13.07 -3.30
CA ASP A 317 -20.54 14.00 -2.69
C ASP A 317 -21.80 13.20 -2.30
N ASN A 318 -22.38 13.47 -1.13
CA ASN A 318 -23.83 13.63 -0.95
C ASN A 318 -24.09 14.25 0.43
N ASN A 319 -24.31 15.56 0.40
CA ASN A 319 -24.95 16.41 1.41
C ASN A 319 -25.18 15.81 2.81
N VAL A 320 -24.33 16.18 3.76
CA VAL A 320 -24.75 16.30 5.17
C VAL A 320 -24.24 17.64 5.72
N ILE A 321 -25.18 18.58 5.84
CA ILE A 321 -25.05 19.78 6.66
C ILE A 321 -25.43 19.37 8.09
N LEU A 322 -24.57 19.63 9.08
CA LEU A 322 -25.00 19.66 10.48
C LEU A 322 -24.49 20.93 11.18
N PRO A 323 -25.31 21.53 12.05
CA PRO A 323 -25.18 22.92 12.48
C PRO A 323 -24.11 23.07 13.56
N ASN A 324 -23.37 24.17 13.50
CA ASN A 324 -22.52 24.57 14.61
C ASN A 324 -23.41 25.13 15.73
N LYS A 325 -23.39 24.47 16.88
CA LYS A 325 -23.95 25.01 18.11
C LYS A 325 -22.87 25.90 18.73
N ASP A 326 -23.28 27.09 19.13
CA ASP A 326 -22.51 28.13 19.81
C ASP A 326 -21.83 29.15 18.88
N ASN A 327 -22.63 30.12 18.43
CA ASN A 327 -22.48 31.50 18.91
C ASN A 327 -23.73 32.32 18.56
N SER A 328 -24.35 32.84 19.61
CA SER A 328 -25.36 33.89 19.49
C SER A 328 -24.73 35.22 19.12
N ILE A 329 -25.47 35.99 18.32
CA ILE A 329 -25.46 37.47 18.15
C ILE A 329 -25.00 37.93 16.76
N GLY A 330 -25.98 38.47 16.00
CA GLY A 330 -25.83 39.78 15.34
C GLY A 330 -25.55 39.78 13.84
N ASP A 331 -26.61 40.03 13.07
CA ASP A 331 -26.67 40.77 11.80
C ASP A 331 -25.68 40.50 10.65
N ASN A 332 -26.27 39.98 9.56
CA ASN A 332 -26.02 40.34 8.16
C ASN A 332 -24.56 40.60 7.72
N GLU A 333 -23.76 39.55 7.60
CA GLU A 333 -22.67 39.52 6.61
C GLU A 333 -22.83 38.33 5.67
N VAL A 334 -23.13 38.63 4.41
CA VAL A 334 -23.02 37.67 3.31
C VAL A 334 -21.53 37.45 3.06
N HIS A 335 -20.96 36.43 3.69
CA HIS A 335 -19.62 35.98 3.35
C HIS A 335 -19.67 35.19 2.04
N THR A 336 -19.23 35.82 0.95
CA THR A 336 -18.94 35.14 -0.31
C THR A 336 -17.67 34.32 -0.13
N TYR A 337 -17.81 33.01 0.06
CA TYR A 337 -16.67 32.09 0.07
C TYR A 337 -16.37 31.62 -1.35
N SER A 338 -15.20 31.99 -1.87
CA SER A 338 -14.65 31.42 -3.10
C SER A 338 -14.19 30.00 -2.83
N SER A 339 -14.92 29.01 -3.36
CA SER A 339 -14.55 27.60 -3.31
C SER A 339 -13.36 27.35 -4.22
N HIS A 340 -12.15 27.32 -3.65
CA HIS A 340 -11.05 26.59 -4.28
C HIS A 340 -11.34 25.09 -4.14
N LEU A 341 -12.05 24.54 -5.13
CA LEU A 341 -12.16 23.10 -5.36
C LEU A 341 -10.74 22.56 -5.62
N SER A 342 -10.19 21.81 -4.67
CA SER A 342 -9.02 20.96 -4.96
C SER A 342 -9.44 19.93 -6.02
N PRO A 343 -8.67 19.77 -7.11
CA PRO A 343 -9.06 18.89 -8.20
C PRO A 343 -9.04 17.43 -7.75
N ARG A 344 -10.07 16.70 -8.18
CA ARG A 344 -10.18 15.24 -8.23
C ARG A 344 -8.78 14.62 -8.40
N THR A 345 -8.25 13.94 -7.37
CA THR A 345 -6.99 13.19 -7.47
C THR A 345 -7.13 12.26 -8.66
N ALA A 346 -6.41 12.53 -9.74
CA ALA A 346 -6.57 11.76 -10.95
C ALA A 346 -6.13 10.31 -10.65
N ASN A 347 -6.86 9.31 -11.14
CA ASN A 347 -6.60 7.89 -10.83
C ASN A 347 -5.14 7.47 -11.15
N ASN A 348 -4.47 8.20 -12.06
CA ASN A 348 -3.05 8.06 -12.40
C ASN A 348 -2.06 8.56 -11.32
N GLU A 349 -2.52 9.24 -10.27
CA GLU A 349 -1.69 9.70 -9.15
C GLU A 349 -1.59 8.64 -8.06
N ILE A 350 -2.60 7.76 -7.93
CA ILE A 350 -2.65 6.71 -6.91
C ILE A 350 -2.33 5.31 -7.47
N SER A 351 -2.59 5.06 -8.76
CA SER A 351 -2.31 3.80 -9.44
C SER A 351 -1.48 3.99 -10.71
N PHE A 352 -0.58 3.04 -10.98
CA PHE A 352 0.14 2.95 -12.25
C PHE A 352 -0.75 2.53 -13.44
N MET A 353 -2.04 2.22 -13.21
CA MET A 353 -3.06 2.00 -14.24
C MET A 353 -2.65 0.95 -15.29
N GLY A 354 -2.05 -0.15 -14.84
CA GLY A 354 -1.57 -1.24 -15.70
C GLY A 354 -0.22 -1.00 -16.36
N ASP A 355 0.42 0.18 -16.19
CA ASP A 355 1.76 0.45 -16.70
C ASP A 355 2.84 -0.25 -15.86
N GLU A 356 2.93 -1.58 -16.04
CA GLU A 356 3.90 -2.41 -15.33
C GLU A 356 5.35 -1.97 -15.62
N LYS A 357 5.64 -1.42 -16.80
CA LYS A 357 6.99 -0.96 -17.13
C LYS A 357 7.39 0.18 -16.20
N ARG A 358 6.55 1.21 -16.08
CA ARG A 358 6.77 2.34 -15.17
C ARG A 358 6.76 1.90 -13.70
N LEU A 359 5.89 0.97 -13.33
CA LEU A 359 5.87 0.38 -11.99
C LEU A 359 7.20 -0.29 -11.65
N PHE A 360 7.67 -1.23 -12.47
CA PHE A 360 8.91 -1.97 -12.19
C PHE A 360 10.17 -1.09 -12.28
N GLU A 361 10.16 -0.05 -13.12
CA GLU A 361 11.20 0.98 -13.08
C GLU A 361 11.22 1.71 -11.73
N THR A 362 10.05 2.11 -11.22
CA THR A 362 9.91 2.75 -9.90
C THR A 362 10.34 1.81 -8.77
N VAL A 363 9.93 0.54 -8.80
CA VAL A 363 10.36 -0.51 -7.87
C VAL A 363 11.87 -0.62 -7.82
N ARG A 364 12.54 -0.63 -8.97
CA ARG A 364 14.00 -0.73 -9.05
C ARG A 364 14.69 0.46 -8.40
N LEU A 365 14.19 1.68 -8.62
CA LEU A 365 14.73 2.89 -7.99
C LEU A 365 14.54 2.83 -6.48
N LEU A 366 13.31 2.60 -6.02
CA LEU A 366 12.99 2.49 -4.59
C LEU A 366 13.80 1.39 -3.89
N GLN A 367 13.97 0.22 -4.50
CA GLN A 367 14.78 -0.84 -3.91
C GLN A 367 16.25 -0.45 -3.74
N ASN A 368 16.81 0.43 -4.57
CA ASN A 368 18.16 0.93 -4.34
C ASN A 368 18.17 1.90 -3.17
N ASP A 369 17.26 2.87 -3.16
CA ASP A 369 17.32 3.98 -2.20
C ASP A 369 16.82 3.58 -0.81
N LEU A 370 15.80 2.73 -0.73
CA LEU A 370 15.20 2.32 0.54
C LEU A 370 16.03 1.27 1.31
N THR A 371 17.08 0.69 0.71
CA THR A 371 17.95 -0.28 1.40
C THR A 371 18.82 0.32 2.50
N GLN A 372 18.90 1.65 2.58
CA GLN A 372 19.62 2.32 3.66
C GLN A 372 18.94 2.15 5.03
N TRP A 373 17.63 1.87 5.08
CA TRP A 373 16.92 1.59 6.33
C TRP A 373 17.04 0.11 6.72
N ARG A 374 17.40 -0.12 7.98
CA ARG A 374 17.68 -1.48 8.49
C ARG A 374 16.46 -2.39 8.43
N TYR A 375 15.28 -1.82 8.69
CA TYR A 375 14.02 -2.56 8.75
C TYR A 375 13.19 -2.52 7.46
N PHE A 376 13.76 -2.02 6.36
CA PHE A 376 13.19 -2.25 5.03
C PHE A 376 13.19 -3.76 4.71
N ASP A 377 12.00 -4.31 4.45
CA ASP A 377 11.82 -5.75 4.17
C ASP A 377 11.28 -6.02 2.76
N GLY A 378 10.95 -5.00 1.98
CA GLY A 378 10.62 -5.17 0.57
C GLY A 378 9.48 -4.28 0.06
N ILE A 379 8.98 -4.65 -1.11
CA ILE A 379 7.86 -3.97 -1.79
C ILE A 379 6.76 -4.99 -2.08
N ALA A 380 5.49 -4.58 -1.96
CA ALA A 380 4.32 -5.37 -2.34
C ALA A 380 3.55 -4.66 -3.47
N LEU A 381 3.09 -5.42 -4.46
CA LEU A 381 2.44 -4.89 -5.66
C LEU A 381 0.99 -5.37 -5.74
N HIS A 382 0.07 -4.43 -5.86
CA HIS A 382 -1.35 -4.70 -6.13
C HIS A 382 -1.65 -4.54 -7.62
N GLY A 383 -2.63 -5.29 -8.15
CA GLY A 383 -3.12 -5.12 -9.52
C GLY A 383 -2.14 -5.49 -10.65
N LEU A 384 -1.29 -6.50 -10.46
CA LEU A 384 -0.45 -7.03 -11.55
C LEU A 384 -1.24 -7.93 -12.50
N ALA A 385 -0.90 -7.90 -13.79
CA ALA A 385 -1.54 -8.77 -14.77
C ALA A 385 -1.04 -10.23 -14.64
N LEU A 386 -1.97 -11.16 -14.45
CA LEU A 386 -1.76 -12.60 -14.25
C LEU A 386 -2.18 -13.49 -15.41
#